data_AF-A0A7S7LUL8-F1
#
_entry.id   AF-A0A7S7LUL8-F1
#
_cell.length_a   1.000
_cell.length_b   1.000
_cell.length_c   1.000
_cell.angle_alpha   90.00
_cell.angle_beta   90.00
_cell.angle_gamma   90.00
#
_symmetry.space_group_name_H-M   'P 1'
#
loop_
_entity.id
_entity.type
_entity.pdbx_description
1 polymer ?
#
loop_
_entity_poly.entity_id
_entity_poly.type
_entity_poly.pdbx_seq_one_letter_code
_entity_poly.pdbx_strand_id
1 'polypeptide(L)' 'MKYSDLADKSVAELQAMLKVRKTELFTLKIKKQMMQLQNTSELRVAKKDVARINTALSAAK' A
#
# COMPACT_ATOMS: atom_id res chain seq x y z
N MET A 1 0.87 -8.40 -2.91
CA MET A 1 0.12 -8.30 -4.19
C MET A 1 1.04 -8.58 -5.37
N LYS A 2 0.59 -9.39 -6.34
CA LYS A 2 1.23 -9.48 -7.65
C LYS A 2 0.80 -8.28 -8.50
N TYR A 3 1.69 -7.81 -9.36
CA TYR A 3 1.49 -6.64 -10.22
C TYR A 3 0.40 -6.86 -11.28
N SER A 4 0.20 -8.13 -11.65
CA SER A 4 -0.81 -8.60 -12.61
C SER A 4 -2.22 -8.14 -12.26
N ASP A 5 -2.65 -8.26 -10.99
CA ASP A 5 -4.01 -7.92 -10.56
C ASP A 5 -4.26 -6.40 -10.36
N LEU A 6 -3.23 -5.58 -10.56
CA LEU A 6 -3.25 -4.12 -10.42
C LEU A 6 -3.19 -3.41 -11.78
N ALA A 7 -2.73 -4.09 -12.83
CA ALA A 7 -2.66 -3.55 -14.18
C ALA A 7 -4.05 -3.51 -14.86
N ASP A 8 -4.93 -4.47 -14.55
CA ASP A 8 -6.28 -4.56 -15.13
C ASP A 8 -7.33 -3.69 -14.41
N LYS A 9 -6.97 -3.03 -13.31
CA LYS A 9 -7.91 -2.22 -12.51
C LYS A 9 -7.90 -0.77 -12.93
N SER A 10 -9.08 -0.17 -12.93
CA SER A 10 -9.28 1.24 -13.28
C SER A 10 -8.48 2.17 -12.36
N VAL A 11 -8.01 3.29 -12.91
CA VAL A 11 -7.29 4.37 -12.21
C VAL A 11 -8.03 4.80 -10.93
N ALA A 12 -9.37 4.79 -10.95
CA ALA A 12 -10.21 5.12 -9.81
C ALA A 12 -10.12 4.08 -8.66
N GLU A 13 -10.10 2.79 -9.00
CA GLU A 13 -9.97 1.71 -8.01
C GLU A 13 -8.55 1.67 -7.42
N LEU A 14 -7.54 1.93 -8.23
CA LEU A 14 -6.15 2.05 -7.79
C LEU A 14 -5.98 3.19 -6.78
N GLN A 15 -6.62 4.35 -7.02
CA GLN A 15 -6.61 5.47 -6.07
C GLN A 15 -7.35 5.13 -4.76
N ALA A 16 -8.49 4.44 -4.84
CA ALA A 16 -9.24 4.00 -3.66
C ALA A 16 -8.40 3.04 -2.79
N MET A 17 -7.75 2.05 -3.42
CA MET A 17 -6.86 1.12 -2.73
C MET A 17 -5.63 1.83 -2.13
N LEU A 18 -5.10 2.85 -2.81
CA LEU A 18 -3.99 3.66 -2.29
C LEU A 18 -4.37 4.36 -0.97
N LYS A 19 -5.59 4.90 -0.89
CA LYS A 19 -6.09 5.58 0.32
C LYS A 19 -6.25 4.62 1.49
N VAL A 20 -6.76 3.41 1.24
CA VAL A 20 -6.88 2.34 2.24
C VAL A 20 -5.49 1.87 2.71
N ARG A 21 -4.56 1.60 1.79
CA ARG A 21 -3.21 1.17 2.16
C ARG A 21 -2.39 2.24 2.89
N LYS A 22 -2.61 3.53 2.60
CA LYS A 22 -1.99 4.63 3.36
C LYS A 22 -2.50 4.73 4.79
N THR A 23 -3.81 4.52 5.01
CA THR A 23 -4.39 4.56 6.36
C THR A 23 -3.91 3.38 7.20
N GLU A 24 -3.83 2.18 6.63
CA GLU A 24 -3.19 1.03 7.29
C GLU A 24 -1.72 1.31 7.65
N LEU A 25 -0.96 1.92 6.74
CA LEU A 25 0.45 2.27 6.96
C LEU A 25 0.58 3.32 8.09
N PHE A 26 -0.37 4.24 8.21
CA PHE A 26 -0.43 5.21 9.31
C PHE A 26 -0.70 4.53 10.65
N THR A 27 -1.69 3.64 10.72
CA THR A 27 -1.98 2.84 11.92
C THR A 27 -0.78 1.97 12.31
N LEU A 28 -0.09 1.36 11.35
CA LEU A 28 1.12 0.58 11.57
C LEU A 28 2.28 1.45 12.08
N LYS A 29 2.43 2.69 11.60
CA LYS A 29 3.40 3.65 12.14
C LYS A 29 3.08 4.05 13.57
N ILE A 30 1.80 4.26 13.90
CA ILE A 30 1.37 4.55 15.28
C ILE A 30 1.68 3.36 16.20
N LYS A 31 1.32 2.14 15.79
CA LYS A 31 1.67 0.91 16.54
C LYS A 31 3.18 0.75 16.73
N LYS A 32 3.98 1.12 15.72
CA LYS A 32 5.45 1.17 15.82
C LYS A 32 5.92 2.20 16.85
N GLN A 33 5.35 3.40 16.83
CA GLN A 33 5.70 4.47 17.77
C GLN A 33 5.36 4.09 19.21
N MET A 34 4.25 3.36 19.42
CA MET A 34 3.86 2.82 20.72
C MET A 34 4.67 1.58 21.14
N MET A 35 5.73 1.19 20.41
CA MET A 35 6.56 0.00 20.67
C MET A 35 5.78 -1.33 20.72
N GLN A 36 4.53 -1.35 20.23
CA GLN A 36 3.65 -2.53 20.21
C GLN A 36 3.73 -3.31 18.89
N LEU A 37 4.65 -2.95 17.99
CA LEU A 37 4.73 -3.57 16.68
C LEU A 37 5.51 -4.89 16.77
N GLN A 38 4.76 -5.97 16.94
CA GLN A 38 5.27 -7.36 16.90
C GLN A 38 5.90 -7.71 15.55
N ASN A 39 5.42 -7.13 14.45
CA ASN A 39 5.81 -7.55 13.10
C ASN A 39 6.25 -6.38 12.21
N THR A 40 7.54 -6.07 12.22
CA THR A 40 8.16 -5.01 11.40
C THR A 40 8.08 -5.27 9.89
N SER A 41 7.90 -6.54 9.50
CA SER A 41 7.76 -6.97 8.10
C SER A 41 6.50 -6.41 7.43
N GLU A 42 5.41 -6.22 8.17
CA GLU A 42 4.16 -5.65 7.64
C GLU A 42 4.36 -4.21 7.13
N LEU A 43 5.19 -3.43 7.82
CA LEU A 43 5.54 -2.07 7.40
C LEU A 43 6.22 -2.06 6.03
N ARG A 44 7.10 -3.05 5.79
CA ARG A 44 7.83 -3.20 4.52
C ARG A 44 6.88 -3.65 3.40
N VAL A 45 5.96 -4.57 3.70
CA VAL A 45 4.95 -5.05 2.74
C VAL A 45 3.99 -3.93 2.36
N ALA A 46 3.46 -3.18 3.34
CA ALA A 46 2.59 -2.04 3.10
C ALA A 46 3.26 -0.96 2.23
N LYS A 47 4.54 -0.64 2.50
CA LYS A 47 5.32 0.28 1.66
C LYS A 47 5.49 -0.24 0.22
N LYS A 48 5.80 -1.52 0.05
CA LYS A 48 5.95 -2.15 -1.28
C LYS A 48 4.62 -2.17 -2.04
N ASP A 49 3.50 -2.42 -1.35
CA ASP A 49 2.18 -2.44 -1.99
C ASP A 49 1.76 -1.03 -2.43
N VAL A 50 2.02 0.02 -1.63
CA VAL A 50 1.80 1.43 -2.07
C VAL A 50 2.66 1.78 -3.29
N ALA A 51 3.93 1.36 -3.29
CA ALA A 51 4.82 1.60 -4.43
C ALA A 51 4.31 0.93 -5.71
N ARG A 52 3.86 -0.33 -5.63
CA ARG A 52 3.29 -1.06 -6.78
C ARG A 52 2.02 -0.39 -7.33
N ILE A 53 1.14 0.11 -6.45
CA ILE A 53 -0.06 0.86 -6.86
C ILE A 53 0.32 2.14 -7.62
N ASN A 54 1.31 2.89 -7.12
CA ASN A 54 1.82 4.08 -7.81
C ASN A 54 2.45 3.75 -9.17
N THR A 55 3.19 2.64 -9.27
CA THR A 55 3.75 2.18 -10.55
C THR A 55 2.67 1.80 -11.54
N ALA A 56 1.60 1.13 -11.10
CA ALA A 56 0.45 0.82 -11.97
C ALA A 56 -0.27 2.10 -12.44
N LEU A 57 -0.50 3.06 -11.54
CA LEU A 57 -1.06 4.37 -11.89
C LEU A 57 -0.19 5.14 -12.90
N SER A 58 1.13 5.07 -12.76
CA SER A 58 2.06 5.74 -13.68
C SER A 58 2.18 5.03 -15.03
N ALA A 59 1.95 3.72 -15.08
CA ALA A 59 1.96 2.94 -16.32
C ALA A 59 0.66 3.09 -17.12
N ALA A 60 -0.45 3.45 -16.45
CA ALA A 60 -1.74 3.76 -17.07
C ALA A 60 -1.86 5.21 -17.58
N LYS A 61 -0.80 6.02 -17.42
CA LYS A 61 -0.71 7.41 -17.88
C LYS A 61 0.10 7.49 -19.16
#